data_AF-A0A0C2IZK8-F1
#
_entry.id   AF-A0A0C2IZK8-F1
#
_cell.length_a   1.000
_cell.length_b   1.000
_cell.length_c   1.000
_cell.angle_alpha   90.00
_cell.angle_beta   90.00
_cell.angle_gamma   90.00
#
_symmetry.space_group_name_H-M   'P 1'
#
loop_
_entity.id
_entity.type
_entity.pdbx_description
1 polymer ?
#
loop_
_entity_poly.entity_id
_entity_poly.type
_entity_poly.pdbx_seq_one_letter_code
_entity_poly.pdbx_strand_id
1 'polypeptide(L)'
;MHKIARFTVLSKNILEHFKLEKDHLTQIMGEMESAFSRDLSNDVKMTNTHLTVVPDRIGTLLCGAFQNDKCTIGVINGTGTNACYIEKPSNVTRCTRPYAFKSLLIYTEWGSFGEKGELNEYYTDVDVSVDQQSIIQRCQIFEKMVSGMYIGEIVRHLIINISDHGIIFKGDLQTNIKKSNAFPTSLTSTIYDKDVFLNKLVEYFSYNLDDKQYDAIFKVYETIVRRAAGLSALIVGIDRRFSRIATDGETTEELLPKEREFDIITVEDGSGKGAALAASVTDENLKYFEASQ
;
A
#
# COMPACT_ATOMS: atom_id res chain seq x y z
N MET A 1 -5.19 -25.82 -13.37
CA MET A 1 -4.17 -25.04 -14.12
C MET A 1 -4.54 -23.57 -14.07
N HIS A 2 -3.60 -22.74 -13.62
CA HIS A 2 -3.79 -21.46 -12.97
C HIS A 2 -4.39 -20.34 -13.85
N LYS A 3 -5.53 -19.79 -13.39
CA LYS A 3 -6.05 -18.49 -13.83
C LYS A 3 -5.63 -17.43 -12.80
N ILE A 4 -4.46 -16.82 -13.02
CA ILE A 4 -3.95 -15.69 -12.23
C ILE A 4 -4.28 -14.38 -12.93
N ALA A 5 -4.84 -13.46 -12.14
CA ALA A 5 -5.08 -12.02 -12.26
C ALA A 5 -5.12 -11.35 -13.67
N ARG A 6 -6.12 -10.49 -13.86
CA ARG A 6 -6.17 -9.55 -15.00
C ARG A 6 -5.16 -8.43 -14.71
N PHE A 7 -4.09 -8.35 -15.50
CA PHE A 7 -3.10 -7.28 -15.40
C PHE A 7 -3.29 -6.30 -16.55
N THR A 8 -3.59 -5.05 -16.23
CA THR A 8 -3.79 -3.97 -17.20
C THR A 8 -2.42 -3.37 -17.54
N VAL A 9 -2.02 -3.54 -18.80
CA VAL A 9 -0.86 -2.87 -19.38
C VAL A 9 -1.25 -1.40 -19.62
N LEU A 10 -0.48 -0.47 -19.06
CA LEU A 10 -0.56 0.96 -19.35
C LEU A 10 -0.05 1.23 -20.77
N SER A 11 -0.86 0.91 -21.78
CA SER A 11 -0.69 1.38 -23.15
C SER A 11 -2.06 1.42 -23.82
N LYS A 12 -2.45 2.56 -24.41
CA LYS A 12 -3.54 2.88 -25.38
C LYS A 12 -4.94 2.18 -25.31
N ASN A 13 -5.10 1.08 -24.56
CA ASN A 13 -6.22 0.16 -24.51
C ASN A 13 -6.98 0.20 -23.17
N ILE A 14 -6.62 1.08 -22.23
CA ILE A 14 -7.42 1.32 -21.02
C ILE A 14 -8.85 1.74 -21.39
N LEU A 15 -8.99 2.50 -22.49
CA LEU A 15 -10.28 2.96 -23.02
C LEU A 15 -11.19 1.79 -23.46
N GLU A 16 -10.61 0.73 -24.04
CA GLU A 16 -11.39 -0.42 -24.53
C GLU A 16 -11.73 -1.43 -23.42
N HIS A 17 -10.88 -1.54 -22.39
CA HIS A 17 -11.03 -2.58 -21.36
C HIS A 17 -12.01 -2.22 -20.23
N PHE A 18 -12.24 -0.92 -19.98
CA PHE A 18 -13.09 -0.46 -18.88
C PHE A 18 -14.54 -0.11 -19.27
N LYS A 19 -14.91 -0.18 -20.57
CA LYS A 19 -16.21 0.36 -21.06
C LYS A 19 -16.54 1.74 -20.45
N LEU A 20 -15.52 2.52 -20.12
CA LEU A 20 -15.72 3.88 -19.67
C LEU A 20 -16.11 4.65 -20.92
N GLU A 21 -17.38 5.03 -21.00
CA GLU A 21 -17.86 5.91 -22.07
C GLU A 21 -16.94 7.13 -22.11
N LYS A 22 -16.51 7.50 -23.32
CA LYS A 22 -15.58 8.60 -23.58
C LYS A 22 -15.98 9.88 -22.83
N ASP A 23 -17.28 10.08 -22.62
CA ASP A 23 -17.87 11.21 -21.94
C ASP A 23 -17.57 11.21 -20.42
N HIS A 24 -17.50 10.05 -19.79
CA HIS A 24 -17.20 9.91 -18.35
C HIS A 24 -15.74 10.22 -18.04
N LEU A 25 -14.82 9.80 -18.91
CA LEU A 25 -13.41 10.17 -18.80
C LEU A 25 -13.18 11.65 -19.13
N THR A 26 -13.92 12.20 -20.11
CA THR A 26 -13.89 13.63 -20.42
C THR A 26 -14.40 14.46 -19.24
N GLN A 27 -15.41 13.97 -18.51
CA GLN A 27 -15.90 14.59 -17.29
C GLN A 27 -14.87 14.52 -16.16
N ILE A 28 -14.26 13.36 -15.89
CA ILE A 28 -13.21 13.22 -14.87
C ILE A 28 -11.99 14.09 -15.20
N MET A 29 -11.59 14.14 -16.47
CA MET A 29 -10.51 15.01 -16.94
C MET A 29 -10.88 16.48 -16.79
N GLY A 30 -12.11 16.89 -17.14
CA GLY A 30 -12.59 18.26 -16.96
C GLY A 30 -12.73 18.67 -15.49
N GLU A 31 -13.11 17.74 -14.60
CA GLU A 31 -13.14 17.96 -13.15
C GLU A 31 -11.73 18.07 -12.57
N MET A 32 -10.77 17.25 -13.04
CA MET A 32 -9.35 17.35 -12.69
C MET A 32 -8.75 18.67 -13.19
N GLU A 33 -8.94 19.04 -14.46
CA GLU A 33 -8.49 20.33 -15.02
C GLU A 33 -9.10 21.51 -14.27
N SER A 34 -10.38 21.42 -13.90
CA SER A 34 -11.06 22.45 -13.09
C SER A 34 -10.56 22.48 -11.64
N ALA A 35 -10.11 21.36 -11.08
CA ALA A 35 -9.48 21.30 -9.76
C ALA A 35 -8.05 21.89 -9.79
N PHE A 36 -7.24 21.52 -10.78
CA PHE A 36 -5.89 22.07 -10.97
C PHE A 36 -5.91 23.57 -11.31
N SER A 37 -6.89 24.03 -12.09
CA SER A 37 -7.07 25.46 -12.41
C SER A 37 -7.56 26.29 -11.22
N ARG A 38 -8.15 25.65 -10.20
CA ARG A 38 -8.57 26.33 -8.95
C ARG A 38 -7.40 26.54 -7.98
N ASP A 39 -6.41 25.66 -7.99
CA ASP A 39 -5.24 25.72 -7.09
C ASP A 39 -4.04 26.49 -7.68
N LEU A 40 -3.96 26.65 -9.00
CA LEU A 40 -2.94 27.45 -9.66
C LEU A 40 -3.47 28.85 -9.97
N SER A 41 -3.02 29.85 -9.21
CA SER A 41 -3.32 31.27 -9.46
C SER A 41 -2.90 31.67 -10.89
N ASN A 42 -3.86 31.82 -11.79
CA ASN A 42 -3.96 32.59 -13.05
C ASN A 42 -2.75 32.88 -13.98
N ASP A 43 -1.53 32.36 -13.77
CA ASP A 43 -0.36 32.69 -14.62
C ASP A 43 0.45 31.48 -15.12
N VAL A 44 0.02 30.24 -14.83
CA VAL A 44 0.64 29.05 -15.42
C VAL A 44 -0.09 28.66 -16.70
N LYS A 45 0.39 29.18 -17.85
CA LYS A 45 -0.01 28.65 -19.16
C LYS A 45 0.51 27.22 -19.30
N MET A 46 -0.38 26.25 -19.14
CA MET A 46 -0.11 24.84 -19.48
C MET A 46 0.15 24.74 -20.99
N THR A 47 1.40 24.51 -21.37
CA THR A 47 1.83 24.34 -22.76
C THR A 47 1.92 22.87 -23.18
N ASN A 48 1.81 21.94 -22.23
CA ASN A 48 1.84 20.50 -22.48
C ASN A 48 0.42 19.93 -22.60
N THR A 49 0.12 19.29 -23.73
CA THR A 49 -1.19 18.73 -24.11
C THR A 49 -1.38 17.26 -23.73
N HIS A 50 -0.44 16.64 -23.02
CA HIS A 50 -0.47 15.22 -22.69
C HIS A 50 -0.67 14.98 -21.19
N LEU A 51 -1.81 14.35 -20.85
CA LEU A 51 -2.11 13.90 -19.48
C LEU A 51 -1.55 12.49 -19.28
N THR A 52 -0.69 12.34 -18.27
CA THR A 52 -0.19 11.02 -17.83
C THR A 52 -0.79 10.72 -16.46
N VAL A 53 -1.60 9.66 -16.37
CA VAL A 53 -2.14 9.18 -15.09
C VAL A 53 -1.19 8.14 -14.52
N VAL A 54 -0.59 8.46 -13.37
CA VAL A 54 0.42 7.63 -12.71
C VAL A 54 -0.10 7.26 -11.34
N PRO A 55 -0.31 5.97 -11.05
CA PRO A 55 -0.55 5.51 -9.69
C PRO A 55 0.62 5.92 -8.79
N ASP A 56 0.31 6.45 -7.61
CA ASP A 56 1.22 6.70 -6.48
C ASP A 56 2.42 5.74 -6.42
N ARG A 57 2.14 4.43 -6.44
CA ARG A 57 3.09 3.31 -6.37
C ARG A 57 4.12 3.30 -7.50
N ILE A 58 3.65 3.55 -8.72
CA ILE A 58 4.53 3.65 -9.88
C ILE A 58 5.38 4.91 -9.75
N GLY A 59 4.83 5.99 -9.23
CA GLY A 59 5.59 7.19 -8.89
C GLY A 59 6.73 6.88 -7.91
N THR A 60 6.43 6.20 -6.81
CA THR A 60 7.42 5.78 -5.80
C THR A 60 8.53 4.93 -6.39
N LEU A 61 8.20 3.93 -7.22
CA LEU A 61 9.20 3.12 -7.93
C LEU A 61 10.05 3.98 -8.88
N LEU A 62 9.44 4.85 -9.69
CA LEU A 62 10.17 5.67 -10.65
C LEU A 62 11.12 6.65 -9.97
N CYS A 63 10.69 7.26 -8.87
CA CYS A 63 11.53 8.16 -8.08
C CYS A 63 12.71 7.40 -7.45
N GLY A 64 12.46 6.22 -6.89
CA GLY A 64 13.53 5.35 -6.37
C GLY A 64 14.50 4.87 -7.46
N ALA A 65 13.99 4.49 -8.63
CA ALA A 65 14.78 4.07 -9.80
C ALA A 65 15.62 5.21 -10.38
N PHE A 66 15.12 6.44 -10.32
CA PHE A 66 15.86 7.63 -10.73
C PHE A 66 17.06 7.91 -9.80
N GLN A 67 16.89 7.71 -8.49
CA GLN A 67 17.97 7.86 -7.51
C GLN A 67 18.94 6.67 -7.54
N ASN A 68 18.46 5.48 -7.88
CA ASN A 68 19.28 4.29 -7.96
C ASN A 68 18.75 3.27 -8.97
N ASP A 69 19.58 2.92 -9.95
CA ASP A 69 19.27 1.98 -11.03
C ASP A 69 18.99 0.55 -10.57
N LYS A 70 19.35 0.18 -9.33
CA LYS A 70 19.01 -1.11 -8.72
C LYS A 70 17.66 -1.13 -8.01
N CYS A 71 16.96 0.01 -7.93
CA CYS A 71 15.59 0.05 -7.43
C CYS A 71 14.63 -0.52 -8.46
N THR A 72 14.08 -1.69 -8.17
CA THR A 72 13.21 -2.41 -9.12
C THR A 72 11.85 -2.78 -8.56
N ILE A 73 11.58 -2.41 -7.30
CA ILE A 73 10.32 -2.65 -6.59
C ILE A 73 9.90 -1.35 -5.91
N GLY A 74 8.63 -0.96 -6.07
CA GLY A 74 8.01 0.13 -5.32
C GLY A 74 6.89 -0.43 -4.47
N VAL A 75 6.88 -0.07 -3.19
CA VAL A 75 5.88 -0.48 -2.20
C VAL A 75 5.24 0.76 -1.60
N ILE A 76 3.93 0.74 -1.45
CA ILE A 76 3.19 1.68 -0.61
C ILE A 76 2.76 0.93 0.64
N ASN A 77 3.04 1.52 1.81
CA ASN A 77 2.59 1.01 3.08
C ASN A 77 2.08 2.15 3.96
N GLY A 78 0.77 2.42 3.88
CA GLY A 78 0.11 3.50 4.60
C GLY A 78 -1.30 3.08 4.98
N THR A 79 -2.29 3.90 4.65
CA THR A 79 -3.71 3.52 4.81
C THR A 79 -4.02 2.20 4.08
N GLY A 80 -3.59 2.08 2.83
CA GLY A 80 -3.61 0.84 2.05
C GLY A 80 -2.21 0.26 1.87
N THR A 81 -2.12 -0.86 1.16
CA THR A 81 -0.83 -1.43 0.75
C THR A 81 -0.86 -1.97 -0.66
N ASN A 82 0.22 -1.73 -1.42
CA ASN A 82 0.42 -2.39 -2.70
C ASN A 82 1.90 -2.44 -3.08
N ALA A 83 2.21 -3.24 -4.10
CA ALA A 83 3.50 -3.19 -4.75
C ALA A 83 3.41 -3.15 -6.27
N CYS A 84 4.48 -2.62 -6.86
CA CYS A 84 4.79 -2.73 -8.27
C CYS A 84 6.27 -3.08 -8.46
N TYR A 85 6.61 -3.66 -9.60
CA TYR A 85 8.00 -4.02 -9.88
C TYR A 85 8.31 -4.03 -11.38
N ILE A 86 9.59 -3.98 -11.72
CA ILE A 86 10.08 -4.03 -13.11
C ILE A 86 10.29 -5.49 -13.54
N GLU A 87 9.50 -6.01 -14.47
CA GLU A 87 9.53 -7.39 -14.98
C GLU A 87 10.18 -7.51 -16.36
N LYS A 88 10.77 -8.68 -16.64
CA LYS A 88 11.27 -9.04 -17.97
C LYS A 88 10.10 -9.37 -18.90
N PRO A 89 10.08 -8.85 -20.14
CA PRO A 89 9.03 -9.15 -21.11
C PRO A 89 8.80 -10.65 -21.36
N SER A 90 9.86 -11.46 -21.29
CA SER A 90 9.80 -12.91 -21.47
C SER A 90 8.94 -13.63 -20.42
N ASN A 91 8.75 -13.03 -19.25
CA ASN A 91 7.96 -13.59 -18.15
C ASN A 91 6.47 -13.22 -18.26
N VAL A 92 6.12 -12.27 -19.13
CA VAL A 92 4.75 -11.74 -19.26
C VAL A 92 4.05 -12.40 -20.45
N THR A 93 3.25 -13.42 -20.17
CA THR A 93 2.56 -14.23 -21.19
C THR A 93 1.29 -13.60 -21.74
N ARG A 94 0.78 -12.52 -21.11
CA ARG A 94 -0.55 -11.94 -21.39
C ARG A 94 -0.52 -10.53 -21.96
N CYS A 95 0.66 -10.00 -22.26
CA CYS A 95 0.82 -8.70 -22.91
C CYS A 95 0.86 -8.89 -24.44
N THR A 96 0.25 -7.97 -25.19
CA THR A 96 0.33 -7.95 -26.66
C THR A 96 1.65 -7.28 -27.05
N ARG A 97 2.56 -8.01 -27.70
CA ARG A 97 3.93 -7.55 -28.08
C ARG A 97 4.83 -7.14 -26.90
N PRO A 98 5.03 -7.99 -25.87
CA PRO A 98 5.89 -7.64 -24.73
C PRO A 98 7.34 -7.38 -25.15
N TYR A 99 7.83 -8.10 -26.17
CA TYR A 99 9.20 -7.99 -26.69
C TYR A 99 9.53 -6.66 -27.39
N ALA A 100 8.54 -5.80 -27.62
CA ALA A 100 8.79 -4.44 -28.14
C ALA A 100 9.48 -3.54 -27.10
N PHE A 101 9.51 -3.95 -25.83
CA PHE A 101 10.06 -3.17 -24.72
C PHE A 101 11.22 -3.93 -24.05
N LYS A 102 12.18 -3.21 -23.46
CA LYS A 102 13.29 -3.83 -22.71
C LYS A 102 12.85 -4.38 -21.36
N SER A 103 11.88 -3.71 -20.74
CA SER A 103 11.31 -4.04 -19.42
C SER A 103 9.85 -3.63 -19.36
N LEU A 104 9.07 -4.25 -18.48
CA LEU A 104 7.66 -3.92 -18.24
C LEU A 104 7.44 -3.58 -16.77
N LEU A 105 6.57 -2.62 -16.48
CA LEU A 105 6.12 -2.36 -15.11
C LEU A 105 4.92 -3.26 -14.80
N ILE A 106 5.03 -4.05 -13.75
CA ILE A 106 3.95 -4.91 -13.25
C ILE A 106 3.35 -4.28 -12.01
N TYR A 107 2.05 -4.09 -12.10
CA TYR A 107 1.23 -3.69 -10.98
C TYR A 107 0.57 -4.94 -10.37
N THR A 108 0.83 -5.20 -9.09
CA THR A 108 0.51 -6.51 -8.51
C THR A 108 -0.94 -6.63 -8.05
N GLU A 109 -1.55 -5.53 -7.58
CA GLU A 109 -2.81 -5.58 -6.82
C GLU A 109 -2.77 -6.61 -5.69
N TRP A 110 -1.65 -6.64 -4.97
CA TRP A 110 -1.38 -7.70 -3.98
C TRP A 110 -2.34 -7.69 -2.79
N GLY A 111 -3.15 -6.64 -2.62
CA GLY A 111 -4.10 -6.53 -1.52
C GLY A 111 -5.12 -7.67 -1.55
N SER A 112 -5.45 -8.14 -2.75
CA SER A 112 -6.34 -9.29 -3.01
C SER A 112 -5.72 -10.67 -2.72
N PHE A 113 -4.43 -10.73 -2.40
CA PHE A 113 -3.79 -12.00 -2.06
C PHE A 113 -4.43 -12.62 -0.81
N GLY A 114 -4.72 -13.92 -0.85
CA GLY A 114 -5.44 -14.63 0.22
C GLY A 114 -6.95 -14.80 -0.03
N GLU A 115 -7.54 -14.11 -1.01
CA GLU A 115 -8.97 -14.27 -1.35
C GLU A 115 -9.34 -15.68 -1.82
N LYS A 116 -8.38 -16.47 -2.33
CA LYS A 116 -8.59 -17.87 -2.72
C LYS A 116 -8.05 -18.86 -1.68
N GLY A 117 -7.75 -18.37 -0.48
CA GLY A 117 -7.27 -19.17 0.64
C GLY A 117 -5.75 -19.34 0.71
N GLU A 118 -4.98 -18.59 -0.09
CA GLU A 118 -3.52 -18.64 -0.06
C GLU A 118 -2.91 -18.29 1.31
N LEU A 119 -3.65 -17.53 2.12
CA LEU A 119 -3.25 -17.09 3.45
C LEU A 119 -3.97 -17.79 4.59
N ASN A 120 -4.75 -18.86 4.33
CA ASN A 120 -5.58 -19.51 5.35
C ASN A 120 -4.79 -19.96 6.60
N GLU A 121 -3.53 -20.36 6.45
CA GLU A 121 -2.67 -20.76 7.58
C GLU A 121 -2.28 -19.58 8.48
N TYR A 122 -2.33 -18.35 7.98
CA TYR A 122 -1.97 -17.12 8.68
C TYR A 122 -3.18 -16.25 9.04
N TYR A 123 -4.37 -16.62 8.55
CA TYR A 123 -5.61 -15.86 8.69
C TYR A 123 -6.34 -16.28 9.96
N THR A 124 -6.27 -15.43 10.98
CA THR A 124 -6.76 -15.74 12.33
C THR A 124 -8.22 -15.35 12.55
N ASP A 125 -8.83 -15.81 13.64
CA ASP A 125 -10.19 -15.40 14.03
C ASP A 125 -10.34 -13.88 14.22
N VAL A 126 -9.26 -13.20 14.58
CA VAL A 126 -9.22 -11.73 14.66
C VAL A 126 -9.29 -11.12 13.27
N ASP A 127 -8.54 -11.64 12.30
CA ASP A 127 -8.61 -11.17 10.92
C ASP A 127 -9.98 -11.46 10.29
N VAL A 128 -10.61 -12.58 10.64
CA VAL A 128 -12.00 -12.91 10.28
C VAL A 128 -12.96 -11.84 10.84
N SER A 129 -12.80 -11.47 12.11
CA SER A 129 -13.65 -10.46 12.76
C SER A 129 -13.50 -9.09 12.11
N VAL A 130 -12.26 -8.69 11.76
CA VAL A 130 -11.97 -7.45 11.02
C VAL A 130 -12.57 -7.49 9.62
N ASP A 131 -12.43 -8.60 8.89
CA ASP A 131 -13.00 -8.75 7.55
C ASP A 131 -14.53 -8.67 7.55
N GLN A 132 -15.19 -9.35 8.49
CA GLN A 132 -16.65 -9.34 8.62
C GLN A 132 -17.23 -7.95 8.93
N GLN A 133 -16.47 -7.13 9.67
CA GLN A 133 -16.83 -5.75 10.03
C GLN A 133 -16.43 -4.72 8.95
N SER A 134 -15.69 -5.14 7.94
CA SER A 134 -15.29 -4.27 6.82
C SER A 134 -16.43 -4.05 5.83
N ILE A 135 -16.31 -3.00 5.01
CA ILE A 135 -17.30 -2.61 3.99
C ILE A 135 -17.50 -3.73 2.96
N ILE A 136 -16.40 -4.35 2.52
CA ILE A 136 -16.41 -5.41 1.51
C ILE A 136 -15.74 -6.64 2.10
N GLN A 137 -16.56 -7.58 2.58
CA GLN A 137 -16.10 -8.84 3.16
C GLN A 137 -15.42 -9.70 2.10
N ARG A 138 -14.48 -10.55 2.52
CA ARG A 138 -13.75 -11.51 1.68
C ARG A 138 -12.96 -10.92 0.51
N CYS A 139 -12.75 -9.60 0.52
CA CYS A 139 -11.93 -8.89 -0.46
C CYS A 139 -10.75 -8.23 0.24
N GLN A 140 -9.66 -7.98 -0.48
CA GLN A 140 -8.49 -7.26 0.03
C GLN A 140 -7.90 -7.91 1.30
N ILE A 141 -7.87 -9.25 1.34
CA ILE A 141 -7.48 -10.03 2.53
C ILE A 141 -6.08 -9.66 3.01
N PHE A 142 -5.10 -9.66 2.11
CA PHE A 142 -3.73 -9.29 2.46
C PHE A 142 -3.65 -7.84 2.95
N GLU A 143 -4.32 -6.91 2.26
CA GLU A 143 -4.32 -5.50 2.68
C GLU A 143 -4.89 -5.33 4.09
N LYS A 144 -5.99 -6.03 4.41
CA LYS A 144 -6.58 -6.04 5.76
C LYS A 144 -5.65 -6.59 6.83
N MET A 145 -4.76 -7.51 6.47
CA MET A 145 -3.82 -8.10 7.41
C MET A 145 -2.61 -7.21 7.68
N VAL A 146 -2.28 -6.26 6.80
CA VAL A 146 -0.98 -5.55 6.86
C VAL A 146 -1.07 -4.02 6.85
N SER A 147 -2.15 -3.42 6.34
CA SER A 147 -2.17 -1.97 6.16
C SER A 147 -2.52 -1.20 7.44
N GLY A 148 -2.08 0.06 7.50
CA GLY A 148 -2.32 0.95 8.63
C GLY A 148 -3.79 1.22 8.92
N MET A 149 -4.68 1.08 7.92
CA MET A 149 -6.13 1.19 8.10
C MET A 149 -6.70 0.08 9.01
N TYR A 150 -6.11 -1.11 8.99
CA TYR A 150 -6.67 -2.28 9.66
C TYR A 150 -5.87 -2.76 10.87
N ILE A 151 -4.57 -2.45 10.95
CA ILE A 151 -3.72 -2.80 12.11
C ILE A 151 -4.36 -2.36 13.42
N GLY A 152 -4.91 -1.15 13.48
CA GLY A 152 -5.58 -0.63 14.66
C GLY A 152 -6.79 -1.47 15.08
N GLU A 153 -7.61 -1.93 14.14
CA GLU A 153 -8.75 -2.80 14.43
C GLU A 153 -8.32 -4.20 14.85
N ILE A 154 -7.28 -4.76 14.23
CA ILE A 154 -6.70 -6.06 14.64
C ILE A 154 -6.23 -5.97 16.10
N VAL A 155 -5.50 -4.91 16.44
CA VAL A 155 -5.01 -4.65 17.80
C VAL A 155 -6.17 -4.49 18.77
N ARG A 156 -7.21 -3.73 18.40
CA ARG A 156 -8.42 -3.55 19.23
C ARG A 156 -9.10 -4.89 19.54
N HIS A 157 -9.30 -5.73 18.53
CA HIS A 157 -9.92 -7.05 18.71
C HIS A 157 -9.07 -7.96 19.60
N LEU A 158 -7.74 -7.92 19.47
CA LEU A 158 -6.85 -8.63 20.38
C LEU A 158 -6.93 -8.11 21.80
N ILE A 159 -6.97 -6.78 22.01
CA ILE A 159 -7.14 -6.15 23.33
C ILE A 159 -8.43 -6.61 24.00
N ILE A 160 -9.54 -6.64 23.24
CA ILE A 160 -10.82 -7.19 23.72
C ILE A 160 -10.65 -8.64 24.13
N ASN A 161 -10.04 -9.47 23.27
CA ASN A 161 -9.86 -10.89 23.54
C ASN A 161 -9.04 -11.14 24.82
N ILE A 162 -7.87 -10.49 24.97
CA ILE A 162 -7.05 -10.64 26.17
C ILE A 162 -7.70 -10.04 27.42
N SER A 163 -8.54 -9.00 27.25
CA SER A 163 -9.35 -8.48 28.35
C SER A 163 -10.39 -9.49 28.81
N ASP A 164 -11.16 -10.06 27.89
CA ASP A 164 -12.24 -11.00 28.19
C ASP A 164 -11.70 -12.28 28.87
N HIS A 165 -10.44 -12.63 28.60
CA HIS A 165 -9.69 -13.69 29.31
C HIS A 165 -9.11 -13.27 30.67
N GLY A 166 -9.35 -12.03 31.11
CA GLY A 166 -8.92 -11.50 32.40
C GLY A 166 -7.42 -11.16 32.50
N ILE A 167 -6.68 -11.15 31.39
CA ILE A 167 -5.24 -10.85 31.37
C ILE A 167 -5.00 -9.38 31.69
N ILE A 168 -5.80 -8.51 31.07
CA ILE A 168 -5.84 -7.07 31.34
C ILE A 168 -7.27 -6.63 31.64
N PHE A 169 -7.44 -5.46 32.26
CA PHE A 169 -8.73 -4.88 32.66
C PHE A 169 -9.62 -5.78 33.55
N LYS A 170 -9.14 -6.94 34.00
CA LYS A 170 -9.92 -7.94 34.77
C LYS A 170 -11.25 -8.32 34.12
N GLY A 171 -11.32 -8.31 32.79
CA GLY A 171 -12.58 -8.55 32.06
C GLY A 171 -13.49 -7.33 31.89
N ASP A 172 -13.18 -6.21 32.54
CA ASP A 172 -14.00 -5.00 32.50
C ASP A 172 -13.40 -3.92 31.59
N LEU A 173 -13.27 -4.26 30.31
CA LEU A 173 -12.81 -3.31 29.30
C LEU A 173 -13.88 -2.25 29.03
N GLN A 174 -13.45 -0.98 29.06
CA GLN A 174 -14.30 0.17 28.84
C GLN A 174 -15.00 0.14 27.46
N THR A 175 -16.24 0.61 27.44
CA THR A 175 -17.11 0.55 26.24
C THR A 175 -16.60 1.40 25.08
N ASN A 176 -15.88 2.49 25.35
CA ASN A 176 -15.24 3.34 24.34
C ASN A 176 -14.08 2.62 23.64
N ILE A 177 -13.26 1.84 24.35
CA ILE A 177 -12.17 1.03 23.76
C ILE A 177 -12.75 -0.08 22.86
N LYS A 178 -13.95 -0.58 23.18
CA LYS A 178 -14.66 -1.60 22.38
C LYS A 178 -15.23 -1.07 21.06
N LYS A 179 -15.36 0.24 20.87
CA LYS A 179 -15.96 0.82 19.65
C LYS A 179 -15.08 0.53 18.43
N SER A 180 -15.69 0.21 17.30
CA SER A 180 -14.95 0.08 16.04
C SER A 180 -14.24 1.38 15.68
N ASN A 181 -13.04 1.26 15.13
CA ASN A 181 -12.11 2.33 14.78
C ASN A 181 -11.62 3.17 15.97
N ALA A 182 -11.69 2.62 17.19
CA ALA A 182 -11.18 3.28 18.39
C ALA A 182 -9.66 3.47 18.38
N PHE A 183 -8.91 2.66 17.62
CA PHE A 183 -7.46 2.71 17.52
C PHE A 183 -7.01 3.21 16.14
N PRO A 184 -7.09 4.52 15.85
CA PRO A 184 -6.57 5.06 14.60
C PRO A 184 -5.05 4.93 14.55
N THR A 185 -4.49 4.94 13.33
CA THR A 185 -3.03 4.87 13.11
C THR A 185 -2.28 5.94 13.91
N SER A 186 -2.85 7.14 14.04
CA SER A 186 -2.29 8.28 14.80
C SER A 186 -2.14 8.04 16.31
N LEU A 187 -2.92 7.11 16.88
CA LEU A 187 -2.76 6.65 18.26
C LEU A 187 -1.75 5.51 18.30
N THR A 188 -1.91 4.51 17.44
CA THR A 188 -1.08 3.30 17.50
C THR A 188 0.39 3.57 17.16
N SER A 189 0.68 4.57 16.33
CA SER A 189 2.06 4.92 15.97
C SER A 189 2.88 5.48 17.14
N THR A 190 2.22 6.02 18.17
CA THR A 190 2.94 6.58 19.33
C THR A 190 3.32 5.54 20.37
N ILE A 191 2.94 4.27 20.19
CA ILE A 191 3.09 3.22 21.20
C ILE A 191 4.55 2.95 21.62
N TYR A 192 5.50 3.28 20.74
CA TYR A 192 6.95 3.17 21.01
C TYR A 192 7.45 4.23 21.99
N ASP A 193 6.76 5.36 22.12
CA ASP A 193 6.98 6.35 23.16
C ASP A 193 5.88 6.20 24.22
N LYS A 194 6.24 5.53 25.32
CA LYS A 194 5.30 5.18 26.39
C LYS A 194 4.55 6.39 26.92
N ASP A 195 5.24 7.49 27.21
CA ASP A 195 4.63 8.67 27.81
C ASP A 195 3.67 9.34 26.83
N VAL A 196 4.07 9.46 25.56
CA VAL A 196 3.20 10.02 24.51
C VAL A 196 1.97 9.13 24.29
N PHE A 197 2.14 7.81 24.25
CA PHE A 197 1.03 6.87 24.08
C PHE A 197 0.04 6.91 25.24
N LEU A 198 0.52 6.94 26.48
CA LEU A 198 -0.34 7.02 27.66
C LEU A 198 -1.14 8.34 27.67
N ASN A 199 -0.50 9.47 27.35
CA ASN A 199 -1.19 10.75 27.26
C ASN A 199 -2.30 10.73 26.18
N LYS A 200 -2.00 10.21 24.98
CA LYS A 200 -3.03 10.05 23.94
C LYS A 200 -4.14 9.09 24.35
N LEU A 201 -3.83 7.99 25.05
CA LEU A 201 -4.88 7.08 25.53
C LEU A 201 -5.84 7.77 26.49
N VAL A 202 -5.33 8.63 27.38
CA VAL A 202 -6.17 9.43 28.28
C VAL A 202 -7.05 10.39 27.48
N GLU A 203 -6.53 11.02 26.44
CA GLU A 203 -7.32 11.90 25.56
C GLU A 203 -8.43 11.13 24.82
N TYR A 204 -8.12 9.95 24.28
CA TYR A 204 -9.06 9.15 23.49
C TYR A 204 -10.11 8.44 24.36
N PHE A 205 -9.71 7.93 25.53
CA PHE A 205 -10.54 7.00 26.31
C PHE A 205 -10.76 7.42 27.75
N SER A 206 -10.14 8.50 28.22
CA SER A 206 -10.19 8.93 29.63
C SER A 206 -9.79 7.80 30.59
N TYR A 207 -8.77 7.04 30.21
CA TYR A 207 -8.24 5.92 30.98
C TYR A 207 -6.73 5.96 31.10
N ASN A 208 -6.24 5.75 32.32
CA ASN A 208 -4.82 5.63 32.61
C ASN A 208 -4.47 4.14 32.66
N LEU A 209 -3.69 3.66 31.69
CA LEU A 209 -3.14 2.31 31.78
C LEU A 209 -2.10 2.23 32.90
N ASP A 210 -2.09 1.11 33.61
CA ASP A 210 -0.93 0.72 34.41
C ASP A 210 0.18 0.12 33.53
N ASP A 211 1.37 -0.05 34.11
CA ASP A 211 2.54 -0.58 33.39
C ASP A 211 2.29 -1.97 32.78
N LYS A 212 1.52 -2.83 33.46
CA LYS A 212 1.24 -4.19 32.97
C LYS A 212 0.29 -4.16 31.79
N GLN A 213 -0.71 -3.29 31.82
CA GLN A 213 -1.64 -3.08 30.73
C GLN A 213 -0.92 -2.49 29.51
N TYR A 214 -0.05 -1.50 29.71
CA TYR A 214 0.80 -0.97 28.64
C TYR A 214 1.67 -2.06 28.03
N ASP A 215 2.41 -2.83 28.84
CA ASP A 215 3.31 -3.88 28.36
C ASP A 215 2.56 -4.96 27.57
N ALA A 216 1.35 -5.32 27.99
CA ALA A 216 0.50 -6.28 27.29
C ALA A 216 0.05 -5.73 25.92
N ILE A 217 -0.42 -4.47 25.88
CA ILE A 217 -0.86 -3.82 24.64
C ILE A 217 0.32 -3.61 23.68
N PHE A 218 1.49 -3.23 24.20
CA PHE A 218 2.73 -3.11 23.44
C PHE A 218 3.11 -4.43 22.76
N LYS A 219 3.08 -5.54 23.51
CA LYS A 219 3.36 -6.87 22.95
C LYS A 219 2.37 -7.29 21.87
N VAL A 220 1.08 -7.01 22.07
CA VAL A 220 0.05 -7.25 21.05
C VAL A 220 0.39 -6.48 19.77
N TYR A 221 0.65 -5.18 19.90
CA TYR A 221 0.97 -4.32 18.77
C TYR A 221 2.23 -4.78 18.03
N GLU A 222 3.32 -5.02 18.77
CA GLU A 222 4.60 -5.46 18.22
C GLU A 222 4.45 -6.79 17.47
N THR A 223 3.64 -7.71 17.99
CA THR A 223 3.33 -8.99 17.31
C THR A 223 2.60 -8.77 15.98
N ILE A 224 1.62 -7.87 15.96
CA ILE A 224 0.86 -7.57 14.74
C ILE A 224 1.71 -6.86 13.70
N VAL A 225 2.52 -5.87 14.09
CA VAL A 225 3.43 -5.18 13.18
C VAL A 225 4.48 -6.13 12.61
N ARG A 226 5.07 -6.99 13.44
CA ARG A 226 6.02 -8.02 12.97
C ARG A 226 5.37 -9.00 12.00
N ARG A 227 4.13 -9.42 12.27
CA ARG A 227 3.36 -10.26 11.35
C ARG A 227 3.13 -9.54 10.02
N ALA A 228 2.65 -8.30 10.07
CA ALA A 228 2.34 -7.51 8.89
C ALA A 228 3.57 -7.37 7.98
N ALA A 229 4.71 -6.99 8.55
CA ALA A 229 5.93 -6.83 7.77
C ALA A 229 6.56 -8.17 7.35
N GLY A 230 6.41 -9.26 8.11
CA GLY A 230 6.77 -10.61 7.66
C GLY A 230 5.94 -11.09 6.47
N LEU A 231 4.63 -10.85 6.48
CA LEU A 231 3.72 -11.15 5.38
C LEU A 231 4.09 -10.32 4.12
N SER A 232 4.39 -9.04 4.28
CA SER A 232 4.89 -8.20 3.19
C SER A 232 6.22 -8.71 2.62
N ALA A 233 7.16 -9.10 3.47
CA ALA A 233 8.46 -9.65 3.04
C ALA A 233 8.32 -10.96 2.26
N LEU A 234 7.41 -11.85 2.66
CA LEU A 234 7.12 -13.11 1.94
C LEU A 234 6.63 -12.84 0.52
N ILE A 235 5.80 -11.81 0.33
CA ILE A 235 5.29 -11.45 -1.00
C ILE A 235 6.35 -10.73 -1.83
N VAL A 236 7.16 -9.86 -1.22
CA VAL A 236 8.28 -9.17 -1.92
C VAL A 236 9.39 -10.15 -2.31
N GLY A 237 9.46 -11.32 -1.66
CA GLY A 237 10.32 -12.46 -2.01
C GLY A 237 10.07 -13.09 -3.38
N ILE A 238 9.49 -12.38 -4.35
CA ILE A 238 9.42 -12.77 -5.76
C ILE A 238 10.85 -12.99 -6.26
N ASP A 239 11.16 -14.23 -6.65
CA ASP A 239 12.34 -14.78 -7.36
C ASP A 239 13.45 -13.79 -7.80
N ARG A 240 14.03 -13.05 -6.84
CA ARG A 240 15.11 -12.09 -7.04
C ARG A 240 16.16 -12.32 -5.98
N ARG A 241 17.41 -12.46 -6.44
CA ARG A 241 18.61 -12.53 -5.60
C ARG A 241 18.97 -11.17 -4.98
N PHE A 242 18.72 -10.09 -5.72
CA PHE A 242 18.97 -8.71 -5.31
C PHE A 242 17.83 -7.80 -5.77
N SER A 243 17.32 -6.95 -4.88
CA SER A 243 16.48 -5.81 -5.28
C SER A 243 16.51 -4.72 -4.22
N ARG A 244 16.60 -3.46 -4.67
CA ARG A 244 16.26 -2.33 -3.82
C ARG A 244 14.77 -2.01 -3.92
N ILE A 245 14.17 -1.70 -2.78
CA ILE A 245 12.73 -1.45 -2.60
C ILE A 245 12.57 0.03 -2.25
N ALA A 246 11.86 0.77 -3.09
CA ALA A 246 11.41 2.11 -2.76
C ALA A 246 10.11 2.03 -1.95
N THR A 247 10.08 2.65 -0.79
CA THR A 247 8.88 2.70 0.06
C THR A 247 8.43 4.13 0.26
N ASP A 248 7.10 4.31 0.25
CA ASP A 248 6.45 5.50 0.78
C ASP A 248 5.51 5.04 1.91
N GLY A 249 5.76 5.60 3.10
CA GLY A 249 5.31 5.10 4.40
C GLY A 249 6.34 4.28 5.19
N GLU A 250 6.00 3.93 6.44
CA GLU A 250 6.87 3.18 7.35
C GLU A 250 6.99 1.71 6.93
N THR A 251 8.23 1.25 6.72
CA THR A 251 8.57 -0.15 6.46
C THR A 251 9.87 -0.48 7.20
N THR A 252 9.94 -1.63 7.88
CA THR A 252 11.11 -2.04 8.65
C THR A 252 11.96 -3.07 7.89
N GLU A 253 13.28 -2.87 7.88
CA GLU A 253 14.26 -3.77 7.23
C GLU A 253 14.39 -5.14 7.94
N GLU A 254 14.04 -5.20 9.22
CA GLU A 254 14.31 -6.36 10.11
C GLU A 254 13.63 -7.66 9.68
N LEU A 255 12.71 -7.62 8.71
CA LEU A 255 11.83 -8.74 8.36
C LEU A 255 12.09 -9.31 6.96
N LEU A 256 13.10 -8.81 6.25
CA LEU A 256 13.51 -9.37 4.96
C LEU A 256 14.30 -10.69 5.16
N PRO A 257 14.15 -11.69 4.27
CA PRO A 257 14.89 -12.93 4.36
C PRO A 257 16.40 -12.67 4.33
N LYS A 258 17.13 -13.07 5.38
CA LYS A 258 18.60 -12.86 5.49
C LYS A 258 19.42 -13.49 4.35
N GLU A 259 18.83 -14.44 3.65
CA GLU A 259 19.41 -15.17 2.52
C GLU A 259 19.33 -14.39 1.19
N ARG A 260 18.65 -13.24 1.18
CA ARG A 260 18.45 -12.41 0.01
C ARG A 260 18.96 -11.00 0.26
N GLU A 261 19.64 -10.42 -0.73
CA GLU A 261 20.17 -9.06 -0.64
C GLU A 261 19.08 -8.06 -1.02
N PHE A 262 18.29 -7.64 -0.02
CA PHE A 262 17.34 -6.55 -0.16
C PHE A 262 17.83 -5.31 0.57
N ASP A 263 17.48 -4.14 0.04
CA ASP A 263 17.78 -2.83 0.60
C ASP A 263 16.53 -1.96 0.47
N ILE A 264 16.14 -1.25 1.52
CA ILE A 264 14.95 -0.41 1.56
C ILE A 264 15.39 1.06 1.52
N ILE A 265 14.85 1.81 0.57
CA ILE A 265 14.99 3.27 0.54
C ILE A 265 13.64 3.93 0.73
N THR A 266 13.57 4.88 1.65
CA THR A 266 12.41 5.74 1.79
C THR A 266 12.46 6.85 0.75
N VAL A 267 11.37 7.04 0.03
CA VAL A 267 11.27 8.06 -1.01
C VAL A 267 10.39 9.21 -0.53
N GLU A 268 10.97 10.40 -0.40
CA GLU A 268 10.23 11.61 -0.05
C GLU A 268 9.47 12.17 -1.26
N ASP A 269 8.14 12.27 -1.15
CA ASP A 269 7.22 12.65 -2.23
C ASP A 269 7.38 11.76 -3.48
N GLY A 270 7.26 10.45 -3.28
CA GLY A 270 7.35 9.46 -4.35
C GLY A 270 6.29 9.68 -5.43
N SER A 271 5.07 10.02 -5.05
CA SER A 271 3.96 10.27 -5.98
C SER A 271 4.16 11.51 -6.84
N GLY A 272 4.56 12.65 -6.27
CA GLY A 272 4.71 13.91 -7.01
C GLY A 272 5.91 13.89 -7.96
N LYS A 273 7.10 13.57 -7.43
CA LYS A 273 8.34 13.46 -8.22
C LYS A 273 8.25 12.35 -9.25
N GLY A 274 7.65 11.22 -8.89
CA GLY A 274 7.46 10.09 -9.79
C GLY A 274 6.49 10.37 -10.93
N ALA A 275 5.40 11.12 -10.67
CA ALA A 275 4.48 11.55 -11.72
C ALA A 275 5.16 12.48 -12.74
N ALA A 276 6.01 13.39 -12.29
CA ALA A 276 6.80 14.26 -13.17
C ALA A 276 7.77 13.45 -14.05
N LEU A 277 8.46 12.46 -13.48
CA LEU A 277 9.36 11.56 -14.22
C LEU A 277 8.60 10.76 -15.29
N ALA A 278 7.43 10.20 -14.94
CA ALA A 278 6.60 9.47 -15.87
C ALA A 278 6.10 10.35 -17.03
N ALA A 279 5.71 11.60 -16.74
CA ALA A 279 5.30 12.55 -17.75
C ALA A 279 6.45 12.86 -18.74
N SER A 280 7.68 13.04 -18.23
CA SER A 280 8.88 13.27 -19.06
C SER A 280 9.17 12.09 -19.99
N VAL A 281 9.12 10.86 -19.47
CA VAL A 281 9.37 9.64 -20.27
C VAL A 281 8.27 9.41 -21.29
N THR A 282 7.02 9.73 -20.95
CA THR A 282 5.88 9.60 -21.87
C THR A 282 6.02 10.57 -23.04
N ASP A 283 6.38 11.83 -22.76
CA ASP A 283 6.62 12.85 -23.79
C ASP A 283 7.77 12.46 -24.74
N GLU A 284 8.88 11.94 -24.21
CA GLU A 284 10.00 11.46 -25.03
C GLU A 284 9.63 10.25 -25.90
N ASN A 285 8.91 9.28 -25.33
CA ASN A 285 8.47 8.09 -26.08
C ASN A 285 7.47 8.47 -27.18
N LEU A 286 6.54 9.40 -26.91
CA LEU A 286 5.58 9.89 -27.91
C LEU A 286 6.30 10.59 -29.08
N LYS A 287 7.28 11.46 -28.80
CA LYS A 287 8.12 12.09 -29.83
C LYS A 287 8.85 11.06 -30.68
N TYR A 288 9.36 9.98 -30.06
CA TYR A 288 9.99 8.89 -30.78
C TYR A 288 9.02 8.13 -31.69
N PHE A 289 7.80 7.84 -31.21
CA PHE A 289 6.75 7.16 -31.99
C PHE A 289 6.19 8.01 -33.13
N GLU A 290 6.14 9.34 -32.98
CA GLU A 290 5.71 10.27 -34.03
C GLU A 290 6.79 10.50 -35.09
N ALA A 291 8.07 10.49 -34.71
CA ALA A 291 9.19 10.64 -35.64
C ALA A 291 9.52 9.36 -36.44
N SER A 292 8.93 8.21 -36.06
CA SER A 292 9.15 6.91 -36.71
C SER A 292 7.98 6.42 -37.57
N GLN A 293 7.00 7.29 -37.83
CA GLN A 293 5.96 7.14 -38.87
C GLN A 293 6.31 8.00 -40.10
#